data_AF-A0AAD8C1Z4-F1
#
_entry.id   AF-A0AAD8C1Z4-F1
#
_cell.length_a   1.000
_cell.length_b   1.000
_cell.length_c   1.000
_cell.angle_alpha   90.00
_cell.angle_beta   90.00
_cell.angle_gamma   90.00
#
_symmetry.space_group_name_H-M   'P 1'
#
loop_
_entity.id
_entity.type
_entity.pdbx_description
1 polymer ?
#
loop_
_entity_poly.entity_id
_entity_poly.type
_entity_poly.pdbx_seq_one_letter_code
_entity_poly.pdbx_strand_id
1 'polypeptide(L)'
;MKVAITQITLSGEAVKSICSVHVSGGRNLALKQQTSQTSIHLNYESQFAVDGIVAPSCRFSGCSHTAVYDTTPRWSVTFNQAYSLNRFVLYNRLDSSTFRLKYFGLQVLDEKNSVIFNYTDTNHSNNQSVLYPDNKPAAIVKVVETHMNDILDAVPYVSLNEFEAYGECVPGRWGLDCNQLCPAHCQNSCSSENGSCSFICIGYSNPPNCTEACMATKWGTNCINDCSTSCLASVCGSSNGNCLSGCLGFSNPPVCTQECLGGYYGINCSDKCSDRCLNSLCNKTFGQCLACNSGFIGDDCNTKHTEIIVTQTVQIIAIISMGNVNLDIRICYVIKNVFPRSMDLAVALTAASTVGIICVTQLAEDVTSAQVTDKVIFVTILTMILVAFLLKRFFGIGFGSCWTWPTVSIHILSS
;
A
#
# COMPACT_ATOMS: atom_id res chain seq x y z
N MET A 1 -28.56 17.87 40.50
CA MET A 1 -29.39 16.70 40.09
C MET A 1 -28.43 15.57 39.72
N LYS A 2 -28.34 14.49 40.52
CA LYS A 2 -27.58 13.29 40.13
C LYS A 2 -28.25 12.75 38.87
N VAL A 3 -27.54 12.72 37.75
CA VAL A 3 -28.03 12.02 36.54
C VAL A 3 -27.93 10.52 36.86
N ALA A 4 -29.01 9.96 37.37
CA ALA A 4 -29.17 8.52 37.49
C ALA A 4 -29.53 8.00 36.10
N ILE A 5 -28.71 7.12 35.55
CA ILE A 5 -29.08 6.39 34.35
C ILE A 5 -30.16 5.39 34.79
N THR A 6 -31.40 5.67 34.42
CA THR A 6 -32.57 4.87 34.83
C THR A 6 -32.86 3.73 33.88
N GLN A 7 -32.48 3.87 32.61
CA GLN A 7 -32.67 2.84 31.58
C GLN A 7 -31.65 3.01 30.45
N ILE A 8 -31.15 1.88 29.94
CA ILE A 8 -30.38 1.80 28.69
C ILE A 8 -31.13 0.84 27.77
N THR A 9 -31.52 1.33 26.59
CA THR A 9 -32.22 0.52 25.58
C THR A 9 -31.32 0.37 24.37
N LEU A 10 -30.92 -0.86 24.05
CA LEU A 10 -30.20 -1.19 22.81
C LEU A 10 -31.20 -1.76 21.79
N SER A 11 -31.19 -1.25 20.55
CA SER A 11 -32.05 -1.73 19.46
C SER A 11 -31.30 -1.79 18.11
N GLY A 12 -31.64 -2.78 17.28
CA GLY A 12 -31.08 -2.98 15.94
C GLY A 12 -31.30 -4.42 15.43
N GLU A 13 -31.44 -4.60 14.10
CA GLU A 13 -31.73 -5.92 13.47
C GLU A 13 -30.68 -7.01 13.77
N ALA A 14 -29.48 -6.64 14.22
CA ALA A 14 -28.33 -7.53 14.39
C ALA A 14 -27.87 -7.73 15.85
N VAL A 15 -28.57 -7.18 16.86
CA VAL A 15 -28.17 -7.37 18.27
C VAL A 15 -28.62 -8.76 18.76
N LYS A 16 -27.89 -9.80 18.36
CA LYS A 16 -28.18 -11.20 18.76
C LYS A 16 -27.65 -11.56 20.15
N SER A 17 -26.62 -10.87 20.64
CA SER A 17 -26.00 -11.08 21.97
C SER A 17 -25.07 -9.92 22.33
N ILE A 18 -24.98 -9.60 23.62
CA ILE A 18 -24.05 -8.60 24.18
C ILE A 18 -23.21 -9.29 25.25
N CYS A 19 -21.89 -9.04 25.26
CA CYS A 19 -20.98 -9.60 26.26
C CYS A 19 -20.92 -8.76 27.55
N SER A 20 -20.75 -7.44 27.43
CA SER A 20 -20.78 -6.52 28.57
C SER A 20 -21.18 -5.10 28.13
N VAL A 21 -21.70 -4.31 29.08
CA VAL A 21 -22.00 -2.88 28.92
C VAL A 21 -21.37 -2.14 30.08
N HIS A 22 -20.45 -1.22 29.80
CA HIS A 22 -19.80 -0.36 30.80
C HIS A 22 -20.38 1.05 30.68
N VAL A 23 -20.84 1.59 31.79
CA VAL A 23 -21.55 2.87 31.83
C VAL A 23 -20.89 3.75 32.88
N SER A 24 -20.10 4.71 32.43
CA SER A 24 -19.38 5.66 33.27
C SER A 24 -19.86 7.07 32.95
N GLY A 25 -20.19 7.84 34.00
CA GLY A 25 -20.44 9.28 33.90
C GLY A 25 -19.16 10.12 34.02
N GLY A 26 -17.99 9.48 33.97
CA GLY A 26 -16.71 10.05 34.35
C GLY A 26 -16.53 10.15 35.87
N ARG A 27 -15.32 10.51 36.28
CA ARG A 27 -14.97 10.82 37.69
C ARG A 27 -14.72 12.32 37.85
N ASN A 28 -14.93 12.87 39.05
CA ASN A 28 -14.63 14.27 39.33
C ASN A 28 -13.11 14.47 39.37
N LEU A 29 -12.56 15.04 38.30
CA LEU A 29 -11.14 15.30 38.09
C LEU A 29 -10.70 16.67 38.61
N ALA A 30 -11.66 17.54 38.99
CA ALA A 30 -11.36 18.83 39.60
C ALA A 30 -11.03 18.71 41.10
N LEU A 31 -11.50 17.65 41.76
CA LEU A 31 -11.34 17.44 43.20
C LEU A 31 -9.89 17.63 43.65
N LYS A 32 -9.66 18.60 44.52
CA LYS A 32 -8.36 18.96 45.12
C LYS A 32 -7.27 19.34 44.10
N GLN A 33 -7.64 19.71 42.88
CA GLN A 33 -6.71 20.25 41.90
C GLN A 33 -6.24 21.66 42.31
N GLN A 34 -5.20 22.13 41.64
CA GLN A 34 -4.66 23.47 41.87
C GLN A 34 -5.63 24.53 41.36
N THR A 35 -6.02 25.47 42.23
CA THR A 35 -6.92 26.56 41.90
C THR A 35 -6.25 27.92 42.04
N SER A 36 -6.79 28.91 41.35
CA SER A 36 -6.39 30.31 41.49
C SER A 36 -7.60 31.21 41.31
N GLN A 37 -7.63 32.33 42.03
CA GLN A 37 -8.60 33.40 41.83
C GLN A 37 -7.88 34.75 41.85
N THR A 38 -8.42 35.75 41.16
CA THR A 38 -7.78 37.08 41.03
C THR A 38 -7.62 37.82 42.35
N SER A 39 -8.53 37.60 43.28
CA SER A 39 -8.53 38.25 44.59
C SER A 39 -9.29 37.36 45.58
N ILE A 40 -9.04 37.55 46.88
CA ILE A 40 -9.70 36.78 47.93
C ILE A 40 -10.51 37.73 48.79
N HIS A 41 -11.80 37.45 48.95
CA HIS A 41 -12.60 38.09 49.99
C HIS A 41 -12.35 37.34 51.31
N LEU A 42 -11.86 38.01 52.35
CA LEU A 42 -11.64 37.41 53.68
C LEU A 42 -10.89 36.05 53.61
N ASN A 43 -11.55 34.95 54.00
CA ASN A 43 -11.00 33.59 54.00
C ASN A 43 -11.67 32.70 52.93
N TYR A 44 -12.29 33.26 51.88
CA TYR A 44 -12.97 32.49 50.83
C TYR A 44 -11.98 32.08 49.71
N GLU A 45 -11.05 31.21 50.09
CA GLU A 45 -9.98 30.71 49.23
C GLU A 45 -10.49 29.94 48.00
N SER A 46 -9.70 29.98 46.92
CA SER A 46 -10.08 29.35 45.64
C SER A 46 -10.29 27.84 45.73
N GLN A 47 -9.57 27.17 46.64
CA GLN A 47 -9.56 25.72 46.79
C GLN A 47 -10.87 25.15 47.35
N PHE A 48 -11.69 25.98 48.02
CA PHE A 48 -12.99 25.55 48.53
C PHE A 48 -13.97 25.23 47.40
N ALA A 49 -13.75 25.74 46.19
CA ALA A 49 -14.58 25.37 45.05
C ALA A 49 -14.24 23.99 44.46
N VAL A 50 -13.26 23.25 45.00
CA VAL A 50 -12.91 21.91 44.53
C VAL A 50 -12.63 20.98 45.70
N ASP A 51 -13.20 21.24 46.86
CA ASP A 51 -12.94 20.46 48.07
C ASP A 51 -13.86 19.23 48.21
N GLY A 52 -14.85 19.10 47.32
CA GLY A 52 -15.84 18.03 47.30
C GLY A 52 -17.04 18.28 48.21
N ILE A 53 -17.21 19.49 48.74
CA ILE A 53 -18.25 19.83 49.70
C ILE A 53 -19.17 20.91 49.10
N VAL A 54 -20.40 20.52 48.74
CA VAL A 54 -21.46 21.49 48.47
C VAL A 54 -21.99 22.01 49.82
N ALA A 55 -21.45 23.14 50.26
CA ALA A 55 -21.79 23.72 51.56
C ALA A 55 -23.25 24.22 51.59
N PRO A 56 -24.00 23.96 52.68
CA PRO A 56 -25.37 24.48 52.82
C PRO A 56 -25.41 26.00 53.03
N SER A 57 -24.30 26.60 53.48
CA SER A 57 -24.14 28.04 53.60
C SER A 57 -22.67 28.40 53.42
N CYS A 58 -22.44 29.49 52.70
CA CYS A 58 -21.12 30.08 52.51
C CYS A 58 -20.91 31.25 53.48
N ARG A 59 -21.35 31.14 54.74
CA ARG A 59 -21.05 32.11 55.79
C ARG A 59 -19.76 31.67 56.49
N PHE A 60 -18.68 32.42 56.30
CA PHE A 60 -17.37 32.33 56.96
C PHE A 60 -16.36 31.29 56.42
N SER A 61 -16.80 30.19 55.78
CA SER A 61 -15.90 29.20 55.14
C SER A 61 -16.64 28.30 54.16
N GLY A 62 -15.91 27.55 53.32
CA GLY A 62 -16.45 26.44 52.52
C GLY A 62 -16.95 26.81 51.13
N CYS A 63 -16.67 28.03 50.65
CA CYS A 63 -16.94 28.44 49.26
C CYS A 63 -15.82 29.37 48.78
N SER A 64 -15.63 29.50 47.48
CA SER A 64 -14.73 30.51 46.91
C SER A 64 -15.47 31.82 46.68
N HIS A 65 -14.76 32.95 46.81
CA HIS A 65 -15.32 34.28 46.62
C HIS A 65 -14.23 35.31 46.32
N THR A 66 -14.29 35.95 45.15
CA THR A 66 -13.40 37.07 44.81
C THR A 66 -13.75 38.33 45.59
N ALA A 67 -12.82 39.28 45.75
CA ALA A 67 -13.07 40.51 46.50
C ALA A 67 -14.20 41.37 45.89
N VAL A 68 -14.90 42.12 46.74
CA VAL A 68 -16.07 42.98 46.40
C VAL A 68 -15.65 44.28 45.68
N TYR A 69 -14.46 44.34 45.08
CA TYR A 69 -14.00 45.45 44.22
C TYR A 69 -13.02 44.94 43.14
N ASP A 70 -13.03 43.64 42.87
CA ASP A 70 -12.26 43.07 41.77
C ASP A 70 -12.86 43.54 40.45
N THR A 71 -12.05 44.18 39.60
CA THR A 71 -12.53 44.71 38.32
C THR A 71 -12.58 43.65 37.23
N THR A 72 -11.92 42.50 37.41
CA THR A 72 -11.91 41.39 36.45
C THR A 72 -11.95 40.04 37.17
N PRO A 73 -12.96 39.81 38.02
CA PRO A 73 -13.00 38.67 38.90
C PRO A 73 -13.00 37.38 38.08
N ARG A 74 -12.06 36.51 38.42
CA ARG A 74 -11.92 35.20 37.81
C ARG A 74 -11.55 34.17 38.85
N TRP A 75 -12.03 32.97 38.63
CA TRP A 75 -11.59 31.75 39.28
C TRP A 75 -11.13 30.76 38.23
N SER A 76 -10.16 29.92 38.56
CA SER A 76 -9.67 28.89 37.65
C SER A 76 -9.19 27.67 38.39
N VAL A 77 -9.30 26.52 37.73
CA VAL A 77 -8.68 25.25 38.12
C VAL A 77 -7.72 24.82 37.02
N THR A 78 -6.52 24.42 37.42
CA THR A 78 -5.48 23.86 36.56
C THR A 78 -5.33 22.40 36.91
N PHE A 79 -5.53 21.53 35.92
CA PHE A 79 -5.31 20.10 36.09
C PHE A 79 -3.82 19.79 36.03
N ASN A 80 -3.37 18.82 36.83
CA ASN A 80 -2.00 18.29 36.81
C ASN A 80 -1.59 17.65 35.47
N GLN A 81 -2.57 17.31 34.62
CA GLN A 81 -2.40 16.86 33.24
C GLN A 81 -3.69 17.11 32.46
N ALA A 82 -3.66 17.01 31.13
CA ALA A 82 -4.88 17.07 30.36
C ALA A 82 -5.82 15.88 30.64
N TYR A 83 -7.11 16.17 30.67
CA TYR A 83 -8.19 15.18 30.80
C TYR A 83 -9.26 15.38 29.73
N SER A 84 -9.91 14.29 29.33
CA SER A 84 -11.08 14.34 28.44
C SER A 84 -12.32 14.61 29.28
N LEU A 85 -12.72 15.88 29.36
CA LEU A 85 -13.81 16.35 30.22
C LEU A 85 -15.11 16.45 29.43
N ASN A 86 -16.19 15.86 29.93
CA ASN A 86 -17.48 15.76 29.23
C ASN A 86 -18.65 16.38 30.00
N ARG A 87 -18.46 16.73 31.28
CA ARG A 87 -19.50 17.38 32.08
C ARG A 87 -18.90 18.27 33.15
N PHE A 88 -19.41 19.49 33.27
CA PHE A 88 -19.14 20.38 34.40
C PHE A 88 -20.38 20.57 35.24
N VAL A 89 -20.20 20.68 36.55
CA VAL A 89 -21.24 21.09 37.48
C VAL A 89 -20.72 22.25 38.31
N LEU A 90 -21.35 23.40 38.15
CA LEU A 90 -21.08 24.60 38.95
C LEU A 90 -22.18 24.71 39.98
N TYR A 91 -21.84 24.57 41.26
CA TYR A 91 -22.76 24.76 42.35
C TYR A 91 -22.76 26.22 42.79
N ASN A 92 -23.95 26.79 42.79
CA ASN A 92 -24.21 28.11 43.34
C ASN A 92 -24.27 28.03 44.87
N ARG A 93 -24.21 29.19 45.53
CA ARG A 93 -24.51 29.30 46.95
C ARG A 93 -25.94 28.83 47.20
N LEU A 94 -26.16 28.15 48.33
CA LEU A 94 -27.49 27.70 48.76
C LEU A 94 -28.11 28.60 49.83
N ASP A 95 -27.41 29.66 50.21
CA ASP A 95 -27.91 30.69 51.14
C ASP A 95 -28.65 31.82 50.39
N SER A 96 -29.02 32.89 51.11
CA SER A 96 -29.75 34.03 50.53
C SER A 96 -28.99 34.79 49.42
N SER A 97 -27.76 34.37 49.08
CA SER A 97 -26.91 34.99 48.07
C SER A 97 -26.83 34.16 46.77
N THR A 98 -27.93 33.49 46.38
CA THR A 98 -28.00 32.69 45.13
C THR A 98 -27.84 33.54 43.86
N PHE A 99 -28.03 34.86 43.94
CA PHE A 99 -27.83 35.76 42.81
C PHE A 99 -26.36 35.99 42.44
N ARG A 100 -25.41 35.44 43.21
CA ARG A 100 -23.96 35.71 43.08
C ARG A 100 -23.23 34.93 41.99
N LEU A 101 -23.86 33.91 41.43
CA LEU A 101 -23.36 33.15 40.28
C LEU A 101 -24.41 33.22 39.16
N LYS A 102 -24.50 34.38 38.53
CA LYS A 102 -25.35 34.66 37.35
C LYS A 102 -24.49 35.31 36.28
N TYR A 103 -24.79 35.10 35.00
CA TYR A 103 -24.07 35.75 33.90
C TYR A 103 -22.56 35.48 33.88
N PHE A 104 -22.13 34.36 34.44
CA PHE A 104 -20.73 33.95 34.38
C PHE A 104 -20.38 33.43 32.98
N GLY A 105 -19.12 33.63 32.60
CA GLY A 105 -18.49 32.97 31.47
C GLY A 105 -17.68 31.79 31.96
N LEU A 106 -17.70 30.69 31.22
CA LEU A 106 -16.81 29.55 31.44
C LEU A 106 -15.97 29.33 30.18
N GLN A 107 -14.65 29.25 30.36
CA GLN A 107 -13.69 28.98 29.30
C GLN A 107 -12.91 27.72 29.64
N VAL A 108 -12.79 26.80 28.69
CA VAL A 108 -11.93 25.62 28.81
C VAL A 108 -10.76 25.79 27.87
N LEU A 109 -9.55 25.53 28.36
CA LEU A 109 -8.33 25.68 27.61
C LEU A 109 -7.57 24.36 27.54
N ASP A 110 -6.90 24.14 26.42
CA ASP A 110 -5.93 23.05 26.26
C ASP A 110 -4.57 23.37 26.92
N GLU A 111 -3.62 22.44 26.85
CA GLU A 111 -2.26 22.62 27.39
C GLU A 111 -1.48 23.77 26.72
N LYS A 112 -1.90 24.20 25.53
CA LYS A 112 -1.30 25.32 24.79
C LYS A 112 -2.00 26.65 25.08
N ASN A 113 -2.92 26.68 26.06
CA ASN A 113 -3.77 27.82 26.39
C ASN A 113 -4.71 28.26 25.25
N SER A 114 -5.03 27.36 24.31
CA SER A 114 -6.04 27.60 23.29
C SER A 114 -7.41 27.34 23.88
N VAL A 115 -8.36 28.25 23.66
CA VAL A 115 -9.74 28.06 24.11
C VAL A 115 -10.42 27.00 23.25
N ILE A 116 -10.86 25.91 23.87
CA ILE A 116 -11.47 24.75 23.21
C ILE A 116 -12.98 24.63 23.47
N PHE A 117 -13.49 25.33 24.47
CA PHE A 117 -14.91 25.45 24.78
C PHE A 117 -15.17 26.78 25.51
N ASN A 118 -16.28 27.44 25.16
CA ASN A 118 -16.76 28.64 25.81
C ASN A 118 -18.25 28.51 26.11
N TYR A 119 -18.66 29.04 27.24
CA TYR A 119 -20.05 29.14 27.65
C TYR A 119 -20.27 30.51 28.30
N THR A 120 -21.43 31.10 28.03
CA THR A 120 -21.90 32.30 28.71
C THR A 120 -23.27 31.98 29.29
N ASP A 121 -23.39 32.15 30.60
CA ASP A 121 -24.64 31.98 31.31
C ASP A 121 -25.61 33.10 30.92
N THR A 122 -26.81 32.72 30.48
CA THR A 122 -27.86 33.66 30.10
C THR A 122 -29.07 33.59 31.03
N ASN A 123 -29.14 32.56 31.88
CA ASN A 123 -30.28 32.27 32.73
C ASN A 123 -29.83 32.00 34.16
N HIS A 124 -30.38 32.75 35.11
CA HIS A 124 -30.09 32.58 36.52
C HIS A 124 -30.59 31.22 37.03
N SER A 125 -29.67 30.26 37.18
CA SER A 125 -29.93 29.03 37.93
C SER A 125 -29.72 29.29 39.42
N ASN A 126 -30.78 29.11 40.21
CA ASN A 126 -30.73 29.35 41.65
C ASN A 126 -29.80 28.37 42.41
N ASN A 127 -29.53 27.18 41.85
CA ASN A 127 -28.84 26.11 42.59
C ASN A 127 -27.55 25.62 41.92
N GLN A 128 -27.61 25.27 40.63
CA GLN A 128 -26.47 24.72 39.90
C GLN A 128 -26.60 24.88 38.39
N SER A 129 -25.47 25.03 37.70
CA SER A 129 -25.39 24.98 36.24
C SER A 129 -24.65 23.72 35.81
N VAL A 130 -25.22 22.97 34.85
CA VAL A 130 -24.63 21.74 34.31
C VAL A 130 -24.31 21.96 32.85
N LEU A 131 -23.05 21.76 32.47
CA LEU A 131 -22.54 22.02 31.13
C LEU A 131 -21.94 20.75 30.54
N TYR A 132 -22.01 20.62 29.22
CA TYR A 132 -21.53 19.44 28.48
C TYR A 132 -20.54 19.88 27.40
N PRO A 133 -19.23 19.94 27.72
CA PRO A 133 -18.17 20.21 26.73
C PRO A 133 -17.96 19.05 25.75
N ASP A 134 -17.26 19.31 24.63
CA ASP A 134 -17.00 18.38 23.52
C ASP A 134 -16.06 17.19 23.83
N ASN A 135 -15.79 16.86 25.10
CA ASN A 135 -14.88 15.78 25.49
C ASN A 135 -13.43 15.90 24.95
N LYS A 136 -12.99 17.14 24.66
CA LYS A 136 -11.63 17.46 24.20
C LYS A 136 -10.64 17.47 25.37
N PRO A 137 -9.34 17.15 25.15
CA PRO A 137 -8.32 17.26 26.19
C PRO A 137 -8.22 18.69 26.76
N ALA A 138 -8.57 18.84 28.03
CA ALA A 138 -8.61 20.10 28.74
C ALA A 138 -7.58 20.12 29.86
N ALA A 139 -6.87 21.24 29.99
CA ALA A 139 -5.83 21.46 31.01
C ALA A 139 -6.23 22.53 32.03
N ILE A 140 -7.07 23.50 31.64
CA ILE A 140 -7.49 24.60 32.51
C ILE A 140 -8.97 24.88 32.28
N VAL A 141 -9.70 25.14 33.36
CA VAL A 141 -11.06 25.74 33.30
C VAL A 141 -11.03 27.07 34.02
N LYS A 142 -11.63 28.10 33.42
CA LYS A 142 -11.78 29.43 33.98
C LYS A 142 -13.25 29.78 34.09
N VAL A 143 -13.64 30.36 35.21
CA VAL A 143 -14.92 31.02 35.43
C VAL A 143 -14.66 32.51 35.57
N VAL A 144 -15.32 33.33 34.77
CA VAL A 144 -15.16 34.78 34.72
C VAL A 144 -16.51 35.45 34.87
N GLU A 145 -16.56 36.61 35.50
CA GLU A 145 -17.76 37.45 35.42
C GLU A 145 -17.84 38.11 34.02
N THR A 146 -19.00 38.05 33.37
CA THR A 146 -19.18 38.66 32.03
C THR A 146 -20.02 39.91 32.04
N HIS A 147 -20.69 40.24 33.15
CA HIS A 147 -21.53 41.42 33.28
C HIS A 147 -20.92 42.44 34.26
N MET A 148 -20.37 43.54 33.72
CA MET A 148 -19.79 44.63 34.53
C MET A 148 -20.79 45.75 34.89
N ASN A 149 -22.03 45.73 34.42
CA ASN A 149 -22.94 46.90 34.47
C ASN A 149 -24.44 46.57 34.72
N ASP A 150 -24.76 45.60 35.59
CA ASP A 150 -26.15 45.46 36.06
C ASP A 150 -26.41 46.50 37.17
N ILE A 151 -27.40 47.39 36.98
CA ILE A 151 -27.65 48.57 37.83
C ILE A 151 -27.96 48.19 39.31
N LEU A 152 -28.26 46.91 39.55
CA LEU A 152 -28.61 46.34 40.86
C LEU A 152 -27.47 45.59 41.56
N ASP A 153 -26.38 45.23 40.86
CA ASP A 153 -25.18 44.60 41.41
C ASP A 153 -23.95 45.44 41.03
N ALA A 154 -23.68 46.49 41.83
CA ALA A 154 -22.64 47.48 41.55
C ALA A 154 -21.20 46.94 41.56
N VAL A 155 -21.00 45.63 41.78
CA VAL A 155 -19.68 45.01 41.86
C VAL A 155 -19.72 43.61 41.23
N PRO A 156 -18.90 43.34 40.20
CA PRO A 156 -18.70 41.99 39.69
C PRO A 156 -17.88 41.15 40.69
N TYR A 157 -18.29 39.91 40.94
CA TYR A 157 -17.52 38.94 41.72
C TYR A 157 -17.83 37.52 41.24
N VAL A 158 -16.87 36.60 41.37
CA VAL A 158 -17.08 35.18 41.15
C VAL A 158 -17.18 34.50 42.52
N SER A 159 -18.31 33.86 42.79
CA SER A 159 -18.49 33.04 43.98
C SER A 159 -18.99 31.66 43.60
N LEU A 160 -18.22 30.63 43.96
CA LEU A 160 -18.55 29.24 43.69
C LEU A 160 -18.67 28.50 45.02
N ASN A 161 -19.73 27.71 45.14
CA ASN A 161 -19.86 26.78 46.27
C ASN A 161 -18.97 25.56 46.01
N GLU A 162 -19.16 24.91 44.86
CA GLU A 162 -18.37 23.77 44.42
C GLU A 162 -18.31 23.74 42.89
N PHE A 163 -17.22 23.23 42.35
CA PHE A 163 -16.98 22.99 40.93
C PHE A 163 -16.55 21.54 40.73
N GLU A 164 -17.36 20.80 39.98
CA GLU A 164 -17.04 19.43 39.59
C GLU A 164 -16.78 19.35 38.09
N ALA A 165 -15.66 18.72 37.71
CA ALA A 165 -15.36 18.41 36.33
C ALA A 165 -15.29 16.91 36.12
N TYR A 166 -16.28 16.35 35.44
CA TYR A 166 -16.35 14.93 35.14
C TYR A 166 -15.73 14.64 33.79
N GLY A 167 -14.97 13.56 33.76
CA GLY A 167 -14.32 13.06 32.56
C GLY A 167 -13.55 11.78 32.82
N GLU A 168 -12.71 11.44 31.85
CA GLU A 168 -11.81 10.29 31.90
C GLU A 168 -10.39 10.68 31.47
N CYS A 169 -9.50 9.69 31.48
CA CYS A 169 -8.16 9.84 30.94
C CYS A 169 -8.21 10.20 29.45
N VAL A 170 -7.27 11.04 29.01
CA VAL A 170 -7.00 11.17 27.59
C VAL A 170 -6.62 9.80 27.00
N PRO A 171 -6.94 9.53 25.72
CA PRO A 171 -6.59 8.26 25.09
C PRO A 171 -5.10 7.92 25.27
N GLY A 172 -4.84 6.67 25.63
CA GLY A 172 -3.50 6.16 25.89
C GLY A 172 -3.03 6.19 27.34
N ARG A 173 -3.88 6.66 28.25
CA ARG A 173 -3.65 6.63 29.69
C ARG A 173 -4.76 5.91 30.43
N TRP A 174 -4.43 5.32 31.57
CA TRP A 174 -5.38 4.63 32.43
C TRP A 174 -5.00 4.74 33.92
N GLY A 175 -5.87 4.20 34.77
CA GLY A 175 -5.77 4.23 36.22
C GLY A 175 -6.46 5.46 36.82
N LEU A 176 -6.62 5.45 38.14
CA LEU A 176 -7.36 6.48 38.89
C LEU A 176 -6.83 7.89 38.66
N ASP A 177 -5.51 8.05 38.57
CA ASP A 177 -4.87 9.35 38.33
C ASP A 177 -4.47 9.58 36.86
N CYS A 178 -4.75 8.62 35.96
CA CYS A 178 -4.29 8.62 34.55
C CYS A 178 -2.77 8.63 34.36
N ASN A 179 -2.01 8.16 35.36
CA ASN A 179 -0.55 8.11 35.30
C ASN A 179 -0.01 6.87 34.58
N GLN A 180 -0.83 5.84 34.35
CA GLN A 180 -0.40 4.62 33.68
C GLN A 180 -0.58 4.76 32.16
N LEU A 181 0.35 4.21 31.39
CA LEU A 181 0.27 4.18 29.93
C LEU A 181 -0.42 2.90 29.46
N CYS A 182 -1.20 3.00 28.38
CA CYS A 182 -1.75 1.82 27.72
C CYS A 182 -0.62 0.93 27.17
N PRO A 183 -0.84 -0.40 27.09
CA PRO A 183 0.09 -1.32 26.44
C PRO A 183 0.40 -0.92 24.99
N ALA A 184 1.64 -1.18 24.53
CA ALA A 184 2.08 -0.82 23.18
C ALA A 184 1.26 -1.48 22.06
N HIS A 185 0.67 -2.65 22.32
CA HIS A 185 -0.20 -3.35 21.38
C HIS A 185 -1.65 -2.82 21.37
N CYS A 186 -2.00 -1.83 22.19
CA CYS A 186 -3.31 -1.17 22.14
C CYS A 186 -3.23 0.29 22.61
N GLN A 187 -2.20 1.00 22.14
CA GLN A 187 -1.75 2.32 22.64
C GLN A 187 -2.83 3.33 22.98
N ASN A 188 -3.92 3.46 22.21
CA ASN A 188 -4.99 4.44 22.46
C ASN A 188 -6.34 3.78 22.77
N SER A 189 -6.35 2.46 22.97
CA SER A 189 -7.56 1.63 22.98
C SER A 189 -7.61 0.71 24.21
N CYS A 190 -6.94 1.10 25.29
CA CYS A 190 -7.06 0.42 26.57
C CYS A 190 -8.15 1.05 27.45
N SER A 191 -8.72 0.24 28.32
CA SER A 191 -9.69 0.66 29.33
C SER A 191 -9.06 1.66 30.30
N SER A 192 -9.74 2.77 30.56
CA SER A 192 -9.30 3.79 31.50
C SER A 192 -9.28 3.30 32.96
N GLU A 193 -9.98 2.21 33.27
CA GLU A 193 -10.10 1.63 34.62
C GLU A 193 -8.91 0.73 34.98
N ASN A 194 -8.57 -0.21 34.10
CA ASN A 194 -7.64 -1.31 34.40
C ASN A 194 -6.53 -1.49 33.35
N GLY A 195 -6.50 -0.68 32.28
CA GLY A 195 -5.48 -0.75 31.25
C GLY A 195 -5.55 -1.95 30.31
N SER A 196 -6.59 -2.79 30.43
CA SER A 196 -6.78 -3.91 29.49
C SER A 196 -7.15 -3.37 28.12
N CYS A 197 -6.62 -3.97 27.06
CA CYS A 197 -7.03 -3.62 25.70
C CYS A 197 -8.52 -3.91 25.51
N SER A 198 -9.15 -3.18 24.59
CA SER A 198 -10.58 -3.33 24.30
C SER A 198 -10.78 -4.23 23.08
N PHE A 199 -11.01 -3.64 21.91
CA PHE A 199 -11.29 -4.33 20.65
C PHE A 199 -10.12 -4.30 19.67
N ILE A 200 -9.04 -3.57 19.99
CA ILE A 200 -7.87 -3.42 19.12
C ILE A 200 -6.66 -4.10 19.75
N CYS A 201 -6.06 -5.01 19.00
CA CYS A 201 -4.73 -5.53 19.26
C CYS A 201 -3.82 -5.33 18.03
N ILE A 202 -2.75 -4.56 18.17
CA ILE A 202 -1.75 -4.35 17.12
C ILE A 202 -0.75 -5.50 17.17
N GLY A 203 -0.72 -6.33 16.14
CA GLY A 203 0.16 -7.50 16.04
C GLY A 203 -0.33 -8.77 16.74
N TYR A 204 -1.59 -8.78 17.22
CA TYR A 204 -2.22 -9.95 17.85
C TYR A 204 -3.67 -10.11 17.36
N SER A 205 -4.22 -11.33 17.43
CA SER A 205 -5.54 -11.69 16.87
C SER A 205 -6.66 -11.82 17.89
N ASN A 206 -6.37 -11.85 19.19
CA ASN A 206 -7.35 -12.19 20.24
C ASN A 206 -7.65 -11.04 21.24
N PRO A 207 -8.29 -9.94 20.82
CA PRO A 207 -8.86 -8.97 21.76
C PRO A 207 -9.83 -9.64 22.75
N PRO A 208 -9.90 -9.16 24.02
CA PRO A 208 -9.14 -8.05 24.61
C PRO A 208 -7.74 -8.44 25.11
N ASN A 209 -7.37 -9.72 25.07
CA ASN A 209 -6.17 -10.22 25.75
C ASN A 209 -4.87 -9.89 25.02
N CYS A 210 -4.90 -9.80 23.68
CA CYS A 210 -3.74 -9.51 22.85
C CYS A 210 -2.52 -10.40 23.18
N THR A 211 -2.74 -11.71 23.30
CA THR A 211 -1.71 -12.71 23.62
C THR A 211 -1.36 -13.63 22.46
N GLU A 212 -2.24 -13.75 21.46
CA GLU A 212 -2.00 -14.56 20.26
C GLU A 212 -1.41 -13.70 19.14
N ALA A 213 -0.10 -13.80 18.93
CA ALA A 213 0.58 -13.05 17.89
C ALA A 213 0.03 -13.40 16.49
N CYS A 214 0.07 -12.43 15.57
CA CYS A 214 -0.29 -12.71 14.18
C CYS A 214 0.56 -13.83 13.59
N MET A 215 -0.06 -14.63 12.70
CA MET A 215 0.68 -15.48 11.78
C MET A 215 1.71 -14.63 11.01
N ALA A 216 2.87 -15.23 10.68
CA ALA A 216 3.98 -14.53 10.03
C ALA A 216 3.62 -13.85 8.69
N THR A 217 2.51 -14.27 8.07
CA THR A 217 1.98 -13.73 6.81
C THR A 217 0.92 -12.65 7.01
N LYS A 218 0.67 -12.21 8.25
CA LYS A 218 -0.34 -11.21 8.60
C LYS A 218 0.20 -10.18 9.59
N TRP A 219 -0.39 -8.99 9.57
CA TRP A 219 0.02 -7.88 10.43
C TRP A 219 -1.11 -6.89 10.71
N GLY A 220 -0.81 -5.90 11.55
CA GLY A 220 -1.66 -4.77 11.86
C GLY A 220 -2.68 -5.07 12.97
N THR A 221 -3.76 -4.30 12.97
CA THR A 221 -4.84 -4.42 13.95
C THR A 221 -5.60 -5.73 13.75
N ASN A 222 -5.69 -6.55 14.79
CA ASN A 222 -6.38 -7.83 14.81
C ASN A 222 -5.94 -8.76 13.67
N CYS A 223 -4.70 -8.60 13.20
CA CYS A 223 -4.12 -9.36 12.08
C CYS A 223 -4.98 -9.31 10.79
N ILE A 224 -5.61 -8.17 10.51
CA ILE A 224 -6.50 -8.04 9.34
C ILE A 224 -5.73 -7.92 8.02
N ASN A 225 -4.50 -7.40 8.05
CA ASN A 225 -3.72 -7.16 6.85
C ASN A 225 -2.83 -8.37 6.53
N ASP A 226 -2.75 -8.73 5.25
CA ASP A 226 -1.77 -9.70 4.79
C ASP A 226 -0.41 -9.00 4.53
N CYS A 227 0.68 -9.74 4.71
CA CYS A 227 2.01 -9.26 4.36
C CYS A 227 2.15 -9.09 2.85
N SER A 228 2.94 -8.09 2.43
CA SER A 228 3.20 -7.86 1.01
C SER A 228 3.89 -9.06 0.35
N THR A 229 3.50 -9.38 -0.88
CA THR A 229 4.19 -10.38 -1.71
C THR A 229 5.61 -9.95 -2.10
N SER A 230 5.92 -8.66 -1.98
CA SER A 230 7.28 -8.13 -2.10
C SER A 230 8.19 -8.55 -0.95
N CYS A 231 7.64 -8.96 0.20
CA CYS A 231 8.43 -9.53 1.28
C CYS A 231 8.90 -10.93 0.90
N LEU A 232 10.12 -11.28 1.28
CA LEU A 232 10.59 -12.65 1.14
C LEU A 232 9.65 -13.61 1.88
N ALA A 233 9.15 -14.62 1.17
CA ALA A 233 8.16 -15.61 1.65
C ALA A 233 6.85 -14.99 2.20
N SER A 234 6.52 -13.76 1.83
CA SER A 234 5.39 -13.00 2.39
C SER A 234 5.45 -12.92 3.92
N VAL A 235 6.65 -12.82 4.50
CA VAL A 235 6.85 -12.70 5.95
C VAL A 235 7.15 -11.26 6.35
N CYS A 236 6.37 -10.72 7.29
CA CYS A 236 6.50 -9.34 7.74
C CYS A 236 6.27 -9.19 9.26
N GLY A 237 6.67 -8.04 9.79
CA GLY A 237 6.49 -7.69 11.18
C GLY A 237 5.02 -7.57 11.52
N SER A 238 4.57 -8.29 12.55
CA SER A 238 3.15 -8.38 12.92
C SER A 238 2.52 -7.03 13.28
N SER A 239 3.29 -6.05 13.75
CA SER A 239 2.77 -4.74 14.16
C SER A 239 2.74 -3.70 13.04
N ASN A 240 3.65 -3.78 12.06
CA ASN A 240 3.91 -2.69 11.11
C ASN A 240 3.96 -3.12 9.63
N GLY A 241 3.91 -4.42 9.33
CA GLY A 241 3.88 -4.92 7.95
C GLY A 241 5.22 -4.87 7.22
N ASN A 242 6.28 -4.43 7.89
CA ASN A 242 7.61 -4.31 7.32
C ASN A 242 8.23 -5.70 7.11
N CYS A 243 8.83 -5.93 5.95
CA CYS A 243 9.42 -7.22 5.61
C CYS A 243 10.60 -7.55 6.54
N LEU A 244 10.57 -8.72 7.17
CA LEU A 244 11.59 -9.13 8.14
C LEU A 244 12.84 -9.72 7.49
N SER A 245 12.65 -10.40 6.36
CA SER A 245 13.71 -11.18 5.68
C SER A 245 14.16 -10.54 4.36
N GLY A 246 13.95 -9.23 4.21
CA GLY A 246 14.29 -8.48 2.99
C GLY A 246 13.21 -8.52 1.92
N CYS A 247 13.53 -7.91 0.78
CA CYS A 247 12.61 -7.68 -0.32
C CYS A 247 12.93 -8.54 -1.53
N LEU A 248 11.96 -9.26 -2.08
CA LEU A 248 12.16 -10.05 -3.28
C LEU A 248 11.84 -9.21 -4.53
N GLY A 249 12.88 -8.81 -5.29
CA GLY A 249 12.74 -7.96 -6.48
C GLY A 249 12.64 -6.45 -6.22
N PHE A 250 12.88 -6.01 -4.99
CA PHE A 250 12.91 -4.60 -4.59
C PHE A 250 14.19 -4.29 -3.81
N SER A 251 14.61 -3.02 -3.82
CA SER A 251 15.91 -2.55 -3.33
C SER A 251 15.87 -1.78 -2.01
N ASN A 252 14.68 -1.44 -1.50
CA ASN A 252 14.50 -0.58 -0.33
C ASN A 252 13.85 -1.31 0.86
N PRO A 253 14.52 -2.29 1.49
CA PRO A 253 14.04 -2.89 2.72
C PRO A 253 13.96 -1.84 3.84
N PRO A 254 12.97 -1.97 4.76
CA PRO A 254 12.04 -3.10 4.89
C PRO A 254 10.67 -2.88 4.19
N VAL A 255 10.50 -1.80 3.43
CA VAL A 255 9.20 -1.40 2.86
C VAL A 255 8.93 -2.03 1.48
N CYS A 256 9.99 -2.31 0.72
CA CYS A 256 9.92 -3.06 -0.54
C CYS A 256 8.98 -2.47 -1.60
N THR A 257 9.10 -1.16 -1.84
CA THR A 257 8.31 -0.40 -2.83
C THR A 257 9.11 0.03 -4.06
N GLN A 258 10.45 0.00 -4.00
CA GLN A 258 11.33 0.38 -5.10
C GLN A 258 11.87 -0.87 -5.79
N GLU A 259 11.35 -1.17 -6.96
CA GLU A 259 11.81 -2.32 -7.76
C GLU A 259 13.31 -2.25 -8.09
N CYS A 260 13.91 -3.39 -8.39
CA CYS A 260 15.29 -3.43 -8.86
C CYS A 260 15.53 -2.57 -10.12
N LEU A 261 16.69 -1.92 -10.14
CA LEU A 261 17.26 -1.35 -11.36
C LEU A 261 17.52 -2.47 -12.38
N GLY A 262 17.43 -2.14 -13.67
CA GLY A 262 17.79 -3.08 -14.74
C GLY A 262 19.20 -3.63 -14.54
N GLY A 263 19.37 -4.94 -14.73
CA GLY A 263 20.63 -5.63 -14.46
C GLY A 263 20.73 -6.32 -13.11
N TYR A 264 19.75 -6.14 -12.22
CA TYR A 264 19.75 -6.74 -10.88
C TYR A 264 18.44 -7.46 -10.57
N TYR A 265 18.52 -8.50 -9.74
CA TYR A 265 17.38 -9.29 -9.30
C TYR A 265 17.58 -9.86 -7.89
N GLY A 266 16.57 -10.60 -7.41
CA GLY A 266 16.67 -11.39 -6.19
C GLY A 266 16.39 -10.58 -4.93
N ILE A 267 16.92 -11.05 -3.79
CA ILE A 267 16.67 -10.42 -2.49
C ILE A 267 17.47 -9.12 -2.40
N ASN A 268 16.79 -8.01 -2.12
CA ASN A 268 17.37 -6.67 -2.05
C ASN A 268 18.14 -6.26 -3.32
N CYS A 269 17.83 -6.86 -4.46
CA CYS A 269 18.54 -6.66 -5.73
C CYS A 269 20.05 -6.97 -5.65
N SER A 270 20.41 -7.97 -4.83
CA SER A 270 21.82 -8.32 -4.57
C SER A 270 22.45 -9.13 -5.71
N ASP A 271 21.62 -9.76 -6.55
CA ASP A 271 22.08 -10.63 -7.63
C ASP A 271 22.11 -9.86 -8.97
N LYS A 272 23.10 -10.16 -9.81
CA LYS A 272 23.26 -9.55 -11.15
C LYS A 272 22.72 -10.47 -12.22
N CYS A 273 21.98 -9.91 -13.17
CA CYS A 273 21.55 -10.62 -14.36
C CYS A 273 22.78 -11.15 -15.14
N SER A 274 22.61 -12.28 -15.82
CA SER A 274 23.63 -12.84 -16.71
C SER A 274 24.01 -11.86 -17.83
N ASP A 275 25.31 -11.73 -18.13
CA ASP A 275 25.81 -10.94 -19.27
C ASP A 275 25.35 -11.49 -20.63
N ARG A 276 24.77 -12.69 -20.63
CA ARG A 276 24.19 -13.33 -21.82
C ARG A 276 22.73 -12.94 -22.04
N CYS A 277 22.07 -12.31 -21.07
CA CYS A 277 20.78 -11.69 -21.29
C CYS A 277 20.94 -10.49 -22.23
N LEU A 278 19.96 -10.26 -23.10
CA LEU A 278 19.92 -9.09 -23.94
C LEU A 278 19.88 -7.82 -23.09
N ASN A 279 20.82 -6.90 -23.32
CA ASN A 279 21.03 -5.69 -22.51
C ASN A 279 21.20 -5.96 -20.99
N SER A 280 21.62 -7.17 -20.61
CA SER A 280 21.69 -7.61 -19.21
C SER A 280 20.35 -7.48 -18.47
N LEU A 281 19.20 -7.57 -19.17
CA LEU A 281 17.88 -7.45 -18.55
C LEU A 281 17.30 -8.82 -18.18
N CYS A 282 16.89 -8.96 -16.93
CA CYS A 282 16.26 -10.16 -16.40
C CYS A 282 15.07 -9.82 -15.49
N ASN A 283 14.24 -10.82 -15.20
CA ASN A 283 13.15 -10.74 -14.25
C ASN A 283 13.70 -10.35 -12.87
N LYS A 284 13.17 -9.28 -12.28
CA LYS A 284 13.67 -8.69 -11.03
C LYS A 284 13.55 -9.63 -9.83
N THR A 285 12.64 -10.60 -9.88
CA THR A 285 12.38 -11.56 -8.81
C THR A 285 13.24 -12.81 -8.96
N PHE A 286 13.24 -13.41 -10.15
CA PHE A 286 13.79 -14.76 -10.37
C PHE A 286 15.09 -14.80 -11.17
N GLY A 287 15.52 -13.69 -11.80
CA GLY A 287 16.78 -13.63 -12.55
C GLY A 287 16.72 -14.19 -13.97
N GLN A 288 15.56 -14.68 -14.42
CA GLN A 288 15.36 -15.19 -15.77
C GLN A 288 15.50 -14.06 -16.81
N CYS A 289 16.34 -14.25 -17.80
CA CYS A 289 16.55 -13.31 -18.89
C CYS A 289 15.24 -13.03 -19.66
N LEU A 290 14.97 -11.77 -19.96
CA LEU A 290 13.80 -11.40 -20.78
C LEU A 290 13.98 -11.80 -22.25
N ALA A 291 15.23 -11.80 -22.72
CA ALA A 291 15.67 -12.29 -24.01
C ALA A 291 17.16 -12.64 -23.95
N CYS A 292 17.64 -13.48 -24.87
CA CYS A 292 19.06 -13.86 -24.96
C CYS A 292 19.80 -13.09 -26.04
N ASN A 293 21.09 -12.84 -25.80
CA ASN A 293 22.01 -12.42 -26.85
C ASN A 293 22.11 -13.49 -27.94
N SER A 294 22.35 -13.07 -29.18
CA SER A 294 22.48 -13.96 -30.33
C SER A 294 23.44 -15.12 -30.04
N GLY A 295 23.01 -16.34 -30.33
CA GLY A 295 23.80 -17.55 -30.04
C GLY A 295 23.59 -18.13 -28.65
N PHE A 296 22.61 -17.65 -27.86
CA PHE A 296 22.23 -18.21 -26.56
C PHE A 296 20.72 -18.45 -26.46
N ILE A 297 20.30 -19.47 -25.72
CA ILE A 297 18.90 -19.86 -25.47
C ILE A 297 18.70 -20.37 -24.03
N GLY A 298 17.42 -20.51 -23.63
CA GLY A 298 16.98 -20.92 -22.29
C GLY A 298 16.73 -19.73 -21.35
N ASP A 299 16.06 -19.98 -20.23
CA ASP A 299 15.61 -18.92 -19.31
C ASP A 299 16.76 -18.06 -18.74
N ASP A 300 17.94 -18.65 -18.54
CA ASP A 300 19.14 -17.94 -18.06
C ASP A 300 20.17 -17.66 -19.16
N CYS A 301 19.82 -17.93 -20.43
CA CYS A 301 20.69 -17.78 -21.60
C CYS A 301 22.05 -18.49 -21.47
N ASN A 302 22.08 -19.61 -20.74
CA ASN A 302 23.30 -20.36 -20.47
C ASN A 302 23.64 -21.41 -21.53
N THR A 303 22.69 -21.72 -22.41
CA THR A 303 22.87 -22.71 -23.47
C THR A 303 23.26 -22.03 -24.76
N LYS A 304 24.41 -22.41 -25.35
CA LYS A 304 24.83 -21.88 -26.66
C LYS A 304 23.95 -22.45 -27.79
N HIS A 305 23.22 -21.58 -28.47
CA HIS A 305 22.63 -21.87 -29.76
C HIS A 305 23.76 -21.99 -30.79
N THR A 306 24.00 -23.21 -31.22
CA THR A 306 24.94 -23.51 -32.29
C THR A 306 24.13 -24.06 -33.46
N GLU A 307 24.51 -23.70 -34.67
CA GLU A 307 23.84 -24.15 -35.89
C GLU A 307 24.61 -25.33 -36.49
N ILE A 308 23.88 -26.34 -36.97
CA ILE A 308 24.43 -27.40 -37.82
C ILE A 308 24.26 -26.92 -39.26
N ILE A 309 25.38 -26.69 -39.95
CA ILE A 309 25.38 -26.34 -41.37
C ILE A 309 25.65 -27.62 -42.16
N VAL A 310 24.67 -28.06 -42.94
CA VAL A 310 24.81 -29.18 -43.86
C VAL A 310 24.97 -28.61 -45.28
N THR A 311 26.14 -28.82 -45.87
CA THR A 311 26.43 -28.50 -47.28
C THR A 311 26.21 -29.73 -48.14
N GLN A 312 25.41 -29.61 -49.19
CA GLN A 312 25.21 -30.66 -50.19
C GLN A 312 25.62 -30.18 -51.58
N THR A 313 26.18 -31.09 -52.38
CA THR A 313 26.54 -30.84 -53.78
C THR A 313 25.61 -31.62 -54.69
N VAL A 314 24.89 -30.92 -55.58
CA VAL A 314 23.99 -31.54 -56.56
C VAL A 314 24.59 -31.36 -57.95
N GLN A 315 24.72 -32.44 -58.70
CA GLN A 315 25.12 -32.41 -60.10
C GLN A 315 23.92 -32.70 -61.01
N ILE A 316 23.66 -31.80 -61.96
CA ILE A 316 22.68 -32.00 -63.02
C ILE A 316 23.44 -32.31 -64.29
N ILE A 317 23.12 -33.45 -64.91
CA ILE A 317 23.72 -33.92 -66.15
C ILE A 317 22.66 -33.87 -67.25
N ALA A 318 22.89 -33.05 -68.26
CA ALA A 318 22.04 -32.96 -69.43
C ALA A 318 22.80 -33.51 -70.63
N ILE A 319 22.27 -34.59 -71.22
CA ILE A 319 22.84 -35.21 -72.42
C ILE A 319 21.97 -34.86 -73.61
N ILE A 320 22.50 -34.06 -74.54
CA ILE A 320 21.81 -33.69 -75.77
C ILE A 320 22.36 -34.55 -76.90
N SER A 321 21.51 -35.36 -77.51
CA SER A 321 21.89 -36.27 -78.60
C SER A 321 21.37 -35.73 -79.93
N MET A 322 22.29 -35.43 -80.86
CA MET A 322 21.95 -34.99 -82.22
C MET A 322 22.62 -35.93 -83.22
N GLY A 323 21.88 -36.97 -83.65
CA GLY A 323 22.43 -38.04 -84.47
C GLY A 323 23.44 -38.89 -83.69
N ASN A 324 24.67 -39.03 -84.19
CA ASN A 324 25.73 -39.83 -83.56
C ASN A 324 26.63 -39.03 -82.59
N VAL A 325 26.26 -37.78 -82.25
CA VAL A 325 27.03 -36.93 -81.33
C VAL A 325 26.22 -36.65 -80.08
N ASN A 326 26.80 -36.95 -78.91
CA ASN A 326 26.23 -36.66 -77.60
C ASN A 326 27.03 -35.55 -76.93
N LEU A 327 26.35 -34.48 -76.53
CA LEU A 327 26.91 -33.39 -75.72
C LEU A 327 26.51 -33.59 -74.26
N ASP A 328 27.48 -33.85 -73.39
CA ASP A 328 27.30 -33.96 -71.93
C ASP A 328 27.55 -32.59 -71.27
N ILE A 329 26.50 -31.97 -70.72
CA ILE A 329 26.58 -30.73 -69.95
C ILE A 329 26.36 -31.07 -68.47
N ARG A 330 27.34 -30.78 -67.64
CA ARG A 330 27.26 -30.96 -66.17
C ARG A 330 27.23 -29.61 -65.46
N ILE A 331 26.21 -29.39 -64.66
CA ILE A 331 26.08 -28.19 -63.82
C ILE A 331 26.07 -28.63 -62.35
N CYS A 332 26.98 -28.05 -61.55
CA CYS A 332 27.10 -28.35 -60.12
C CYS A 332 26.51 -27.20 -59.29
N TYR A 333 25.66 -27.52 -58.32
CA TYR A 333 25.11 -26.58 -57.34
C TYR A 333 25.55 -26.98 -55.93
N VAL A 334 25.81 -25.99 -55.08
CA VAL A 334 26.07 -26.19 -53.65
C VAL A 334 24.89 -25.62 -52.86
N ILE A 335 24.16 -26.49 -52.17
CA ILE A 335 23.04 -26.13 -51.30
C ILE A 335 23.54 -26.07 -49.86
N LYS A 336 23.29 -24.96 -49.16
CA LYS A 336 23.60 -24.79 -47.74
C LYS A 336 22.31 -24.82 -46.94
N ASN A 337 22.10 -25.89 -46.17
CA ASN A 337 20.97 -26.00 -45.25
C ASN A 337 21.46 -25.72 -43.82
N VAL A 338 20.78 -24.80 -43.12
CA VAL A 338 21.11 -24.39 -41.75
C VAL A 338 20.05 -24.95 -40.83
N PHE A 339 20.44 -25.74 -39.84
CA PHE A 339 19.55 -26.35 -38.85
C PHE A 339 19.95 -25.96 -37.42
N PRO A 340 19.00 -25.85 -36.49
CA PRO A 340 19.33 -25.69 -35.07
C PRO A 340 19.99 -26.97 -34.53
N ARG A 341 21.03 -26.86 -33.69
CA ARG A 341 21.74 -28.04 -33.13
C ARG A 341 20.95 -28.81 -32.07
N SER A 342 19.76 -28.35 -31.68
CA SER A 342 18.78 -29.17 -30.95
C SER A 342 18.28 -30.34 -31.80
N MET A 343 18.44 -30.26 -33.13
CA MET A 343 18.13 -31.34 -34.06
C MET A 343 19.32 -32.32 -34.12
N ASP A 344 19.03 -33.61 -33.99
CA ASP A 344 20.03 -34.66 -34.13
C ASP A 344 20.71 -34.58 -35.50
N LEU A 345 22.03 -34.81 -35.57
CA LEU A 345 22.80 -34.70 -36.81
C LEU A 345 22.26 -35.63 -37.90
N ALA A 346 21.80 -36.83 -37.56
CA ALA A 346 21.19 -37.78 -38.50
C ALA A 346 19.83 -37.27 -39.01
N VAL A 347 19.06 -36.58 -38.17
CA VAL A 347 17.79 -35.95 -38.57
C VAL A 347 18.04 -34.71 -39.44
N ALA A 348 19.09 -33.94 -39.16
CA ALA A 348 19.51 -32.82 -40.00
C ALA A 348 19.98 -33.29 -41.39
N LEU A 349 20.74 -34.39 -41.45
CA LEU A 349 21.18 -35.00 -42.70
C LEU A 349 20.01 -35.52 -43.53
N THR A 350 19.03 -36.19 -42.91
CA THR A 350 17.83 -36.68 -43.62
C THR A 350 16.95 -35.52 -44.10
N ALA A 351 16.66 -34.53 -43.25
CA ALA A 351 15.89 -33.36 -43.65
C ALA A 351 16.55 -32.57 -44.80
N ALA A 352 17.87 -32.40 -44.74
CA ALA A 352 18.64 -31.74 -45.79
C ALA A 352 18.55 -32.46 -47.14
N SER A 353 18.59 -33.79 -47.13
CA SER A 353 18.51 -34.60 -48.35
C SER A 353 17.10 -34.58 -48.94
N THR A 354 16.04 -34.57 -48.13
CA THR A 354 14.66 -34.40 -48.61
C THR A 354 14.43 -33.03 -49.27
N VAL A 355 14.96 -31.95 -48.68
CA VAL A 355 14.89 -30.60 -49.27
C VAL A 355 15.66 -30.52 -50.58
N GLY A 356 16.85 -31.13 -50.65
CA GLY A 356 17.61 -31.26 -51.89
C GLY A 356 16.82 -31.95 -53.00
N ILE A 357 16.14 -33.05 -52.67
CA ILE A 357 15.27 -33.79 -53.60
C ILE A 357 14.07 -32.94 -54.05
N ILE A 358 13.39 -32.23 -53.14
CA ILE A 358 12.25 -31.38 -53.49
C ILE A 358 12.66 -30.22 -54.42
N CYS A 359 13.78 -29.56 -54.15
CA CYS A 359 14.30 -28.52 -55.07
C CYS A 359 14.61 -29.11 -56.45
N VAL A 360 15.14 -30.34 -56.49
CA VAL A 360 15.41 -31.07 -57.73
C VAL A 360 14.11 -31.40 -58.48
N THR A 361 13.06 -31.85 -57.80
CA THR A 361 11.76 -32.16 -58.43
C THR A 361 11.03 -30.90 -58.88
N GLN A 362 11.08 -29.81 -58.12
CA GLN A 362 10.52 -28.51 -58.51
C GLN A 362 11.19 -27.94 -59.78
N LEU A 363 12.51 -28.15 -59.91
CA LEU A 363 13.25 -27.82 -61.15
C LEU A 363 12.82 -28.70 -62.35
N ALA A 364 12.30 -29.89 -62.10
CA ALA A 364 11.75 -30.76 -63.13
C ALA A 364 10.28 -30.44 -63.47
N GLU A 365 9.51 -29.86 -62.55
CA GLU A 365 8.06 -29.64 -62.71
C GLU A 365 7.62 -28.22 -63.11
N ASP A 366 8.47 -27.19 -63.11
CA ASP A 366 8.08 -25.85 -63.59
C ASP A 366 8.62 -25.50 -64.99
N VAL A 367 7.93 -26.00 -66.02
CA VAL A 367 7.49 -25.14 -67.14
C VAL A 367 6.07 -24.72 -66.78
N THR A 368 5.92 -23.48 -66.28
CA THR A 368 4.69 -22.83 -65.74
C THR A 368 4.33 -23.30 -64.32
N SER A 369 4.73 -22.63 -63.23
CA SER A 369 4.38 -21.28 -62.78
C SER A 369 5.00 -20.98 -61.40
N ALA A 370 5.32 -19.72 -61.12
CA ALA A 370 6.17 -19.29 -60.00
C ALA A 370 5.59 -19.49 -58.58
N GLN A 371 6.44 -19.91 -57.62
CA GLN A 371 6.86 -19.12 -56.44
C GLN A 371 7.72 -19.96 -55.46
N VAL A 372 9.06 -19.93 -55.57
CA VAL A 372 10.00 -20.10 -54.44
C VAL A 372 11.31 -19.32 -54.73
N THR A 373 11.60 -18.38 -53.84
CA THR A 373 12.79 -17.52 -53.60
C THR A 373 13.90 -17.35 -54.67
N ASP A 374 14.03 -16.08 -55.04
CA ASP A 374 14.94 -15.45 -56.00
C ASP A 374 16.44 -15.69 -55.74
N LYS A 375 17.09 -16.37 -56.70
CA LYS A 375 18.43 -16.08 -57.28
C LYS A 375 18.91 -17.23 -58.17
N VAL A 376 18.50 -18.47 -57.88
CA VAL A 376 18.92 -19.66 -58.64
C VAL A 376 18.16 -19.78 -59.97
N ILE A 377 16.84 -19.59 -59.95
CA ILE A 377 15.97 -19.71 -61.14
C ILE A 377 16.35 -18.69 -62.23
N PHE A 378 16.78 -17.49 -61.83
CA PHE A 378 17.16 -16.43 -62.77
C PHE A 378 18.41 -16.81 -63.59
N VAL A 379 19.36 -17.55 -63.01
CA VAL A 379 20.58 -18.01 -63.69
C VAL A 379 20.28 -19.15 -64.66
N THR A 380 19.35 -20.05 -64.32
CA THR A 380 18.97 -21.20 -65.16
C THR A 380 18.18 -20.76 -66.40
N ILE A 381 17.26 -19.80 -66.24
CA ILE A 381 16.51 -19.24 -67.37
C ILE A 381 17.47 -18.46 -68.29
N LEU A 382 18.41 -17.67 -67.74
CA LEU A 382 19.38 -16.93 -68.55
C LEU A 382 20.34 -17.86 -69.31
N THR A 383 20.76 -18.98 -68.70
CA THR A 383 21.68 -19.95 -69.33
C THR A 383 20.98 -20.79 -70.39
N MET A 384 19.74 -21.21 -70.17
CA MET A 384 18.90 -21.87 -71.19
C MET A 384 18.60 -20.94 -72.38
N ILE A 385 18.29 -19.66 -72.11
CA ILE A 385 18.10 -18.63 -73.15
C ILE A 385 19.41 -18.38 -73.92
N LEU A 386 20.56 -18.33 -73.23
CA LEU A 386 21.88 -18.17 -73.88
C LEU A 386 22.21 -19.35 -74.80
N VAL A 387 21.96 -20.58 -74.34
CA VAL A 387 22.19 -21.81 -75.11
C VAL A 387 21.26 -21.86 -76.33
N ALA A 388 19.99 -21.50 -76.18
CA ALA A 388 19.05 -21.38 -77.30
C ALA A 388 19.47 -20.29 -78.32
N PHE A 389 19.99 -19.16 -77.85
CA PHE A 389 20.52 -18.10 -78.72
C PHE A 389 21.81 -18.50 -79.46
N LEU A 390 22.69 -19.25 -78.80
CA LEU A 390 23.92 -19.77 -79.40
C LEU A 390 23.61 -20.83 -80.47
N LEU A 391 22.63 -21.72 -80.23
CA LEU A 391 22.14 -22.69 -81.21
C LEU A 391 21.52 -22.00 -82.44
N LYS A 392 20.77 -20.91 -82.24
CA LYS A 392 20.22 -20.08 -83.33
C LYS A 392 21.32 -19.42 -84.18
N ARG A 393 22.40 -18.96 -83.55
CA ARG A 393 23.50 -18.25 -84.22
C ARG A 393 24.43 -19.17 -85.01
N PHE A 394 24.60 -20.43 -84.58
CA PHE A 394 25.49 -21.38 -85.25
C PHE A 394 24.81 -22.26 -86.30
N PHE A 395 23.50 -22.53 -86.20
CA PHE A 395 22.81 -23.51 -87.06
C PHE A 395 21.69 -22.95 -87.96
N GLY A 396 21.36 -21.65 -87.90
CA GLY A 396 20.49 -21.01 -88.90
C GLY A 396 19.06 -21.56 -89.00
N ILE A 397 18.49 -22.07 -87.92
CA ILE A 397 17.16 -22.72 -87.92
C ILE A 397 16.06 -21.65 -87.80
N GLY A 398 15.24 -21.50 -88.84
CA GLY A 398 14.01 -20.70 -88.85
C GLY A 398 12.81 -21.50 -88.35
N PHE A 399 11.96 -20.88 -87.52
CA PHE A 399 10.75 -21.53 -86.99
C PHE A 399 9.67 -21.67 -88.07
N GLY A 400 9.34 -22.91 -88.42
CA GLY A 400 8.19 -23.26 -89.24
C GLY A 400 7.78 -24.72 -89.02
N SER A 401 6.63 -24.90 -88.38
CA SER A 401 5.74 -26.08 -88.44
C SER A 401 6.28 -27.45 -87.97
N CYS A 402 5.71 -27.96 -86.88
CA CYS A 402 5.72 -29.34 -86.35
C CYS A 402 6.82 -30.30 -86.84
N TRP A 403 7.87 -30.45 -86.04
CA TRP A 403 8.72 -31.64 -86.01
C TRP A 403 8.84 -32.15 -84.57
N THR A 404 8.83 -33.47 -84.42
CA THR A 404 9.02 -34.19 -83.15
C THR A 404 10.34 -33.81 -82.50
N TRP A 405 10.29 -33.47 -81.21
CA TRP A 405 11.45 -33.12 -80.40
C TRP A 405 12.48 -34.27 -80.33
N PRO A 406 13.80 -34.01 -80.27
CA PRO A 406 14.74 -35.00 -79.76
C PRO A 406 14.40 -35.30 -78.30
N THR A 407 14.41 -36.57 -77.93
CA THR A 407 14.22 -37.02 -76.55
C THR A 407 15.38 -36.54 -75.69
N VAL A 408 15.15 -35.51 -74.88
CA VAL A 408 16.09 -35.08 -73.82
C VAL A 408 15.86 -36.01 -72.63
N SER A 409 16.87 -36.80 -72.26
CA SER A 409 16.85 -37.60 -71.04
C SER A 409 17.70 -36.90 -69.98
N ILE A 410 17.07 -36.46 -68.89
CA ILE A 410 17.77 -35.83 -67.76
C ILE A 410 17.97 -36.90 -66.68
N HIS A 411 19.23 -37.16 -66.32
CA HIS A 411 19.57 -38.05 -65.21
C HIS A 411 20.09 -37.20 -64.05
N ILE A 412 19.48 -37.36 -62.88
CA ILE A 412 19.84 -36.61 -61.67
C ILE A 412 20.45 -37.58 -60.66
N LEU A 413 21.67 -37.29 -60.23
CA LEU A 413 22.40 -38.09 -59.25
C LEU A 413 22.65 -37.22 -58.02
N SER A 414 22.10 -37.61 -56.86
CA SER A 414 22.37 -37.00 -55.57
C SER A 414 23.34 -37.88 -54.77
N SER A 415 24.37 -37.29 -54.17
CA SER A 415 25.27 -37.97 -53.23
C SER A 415 25.28 -37.26 -51.88
#